data_AF-S0BE67-F1
#
_entry.id   AF-S0BE67-F1
#
_cell.length_a   1.000
_cell.length_b   1.000
_cell.length_c   1.000
_cell.angle_alpha   90.00
_cell.angle_beta   90.00
_cell.angle_gamma   90.00
#
_symmetry.space_group_name_H-M   'P 1'
#
loop_
_entity.id
_entity.type
_entity.pdbx_description
1 polymer ?
#
loop_
_entity_poly.entity_id
_entity_poly.type
_entity_poly.pdbx_seq_one_letter_code
_entity_poly.pdbx_strand_id
1 'polypeptide(L)' 'RSLLLGLQSITDREVCCYMISCKNSTNIDAIIDWLVKHSRTT' A
#
# COMPACT_ATOMS: atom_id res chain seq x y z
N ARG A 1 -2.54 -1.71 14.90
CA ARG A 1 -1.54 -2.23 13.93
C ARG A 1 -0.66 -1.10 13.34
N SER A 2 -1.22 0.04 12.93
CA SER A 2 -0.49 1.18 12.32
C SER A 2 0.57 1.83 13.23
N LEU A 3 0.37 1.82 14.56
CA LEU A 3 1.35 2.33 15.55
C LEU A 3 2.66 1.52 15.56
N LEU A 4 2.61 0.21 15.26
CA LEU A 4 3.78 -0.68 15.34
C LEU A 4 4.80 -0.42 14.20
N LEU A 5 4.30 0.10 13.08
CA LEU A 5 5.09 0.37 11.88
C LEU A 5 5.53 1.85 11.80
N GLY A 6 5.19 2.65 12.81
CA GLY A 6 5.58 4.06 12.86
C GLY A 6 4.99 4.94 11.75
N LEU A 7 3.99 4.49 11.00
CA LEU A 7 3.45 5.22 9.83
C LEU A 7 2.89 6.61 10.19
N GLN A 8 2.48 6.83 11.45
CA GLN A 8 1.98 8.13 11.92
C GLN A 8 3.03 9.25 11.91
N SER A 9 4.33 8.93 11.92
CA SER A 9 5.37 9.97 11.86
C SER A 9 5.59 10.51 10.43
N ILE A 10 5.03 9.86 9.41
CA ILE A 10 5.15 10.28 8.01
C ILE A 10 3.92 11.13 7.68
N THR A 11 4.08 12.45 7.64
CA THR A 11 2.98 13.40 7.41
C THR A 11 3.03 14.09 6.05
N ASP A 12 4.16 14.04 5.36
CA ASP A 12 4.40 14.79 4.11
C ASP A 12 3.89 14.08 2.84
N ARG A 13 3.44 12.83 2.97
CA ARG A 13 2.99 12.01 1.84
C ARG A 13 1.98 10.96 2.27
N GLU A 14 1.14 10.54 1.33
CA GLU A 14 0.26 9.40 1.53
C GLU A 14 1.09 8.11 1.62
N VAL A 15 0.78 7.28 2.63
CA VAL A 15 1.41 5.98 2.85
C VAL A 15 0.35 4.96 3.21
N CYS A 16 0.50 3.74 2.69
CA CYS A 16 -0.35 2.60 3.00
C CYS A 16 0.52 1.36 3.24
N CYS A 17 0.03 0.42 4.07
CA CYS A 17 0.73 -0.83 4.35
C CYS A 17 -0.20 -2.01 4.12
N TYR A 18 0.21 -2.90 3.21
CA TYR A 18 -0.52 -4.10 2.82
C TYR A 18 0.29 -5.34 3.17
N MET A 19 -0.39 -6.38 3.63
CA MET A 19 0.20 -7.70 3.83
C MET A 19 -0.17 -8.58 2.63
N ILE A 20 0.83 -9.09 1.93
CA ILE A 20 0.64 -9.86 0.70
C ILE A 20 1.36 -11.20 0.72
N SER A 21 0.91 -12.10 -0.16
CA SER A 21 1.63 -13.30 -0.54
C SER A 21 1.52 -13.52 -2.04
N CYS A 22 2.65 -13.43 -2.75
CA CYS A 22 2.69 -13.71 -4.18
C CYS A 22 2.47 -15.20 -4.47
N LYS A 23 2.88 -16.09 -3.55
CA LYS A 23 2.70 -17.54 -3.69
C LYS A 23 1.22 -17.94 -3.63
N ASN A 24 0.46 -17.26 -2.78
CA ASN A 24 -0.95 -17.56 -2.54
C ASN A 24 -1.87 -16.54 -3.21
N SER A 25 -1.32 -15.65 -4.04
CA SER A 25 -2.03 -14.52 -4.68
C SER A 25 -2.90 -13.72 -3.71
N THR A 26 -2.47 -13.59 -2.45
CA THR A 26 -3.25 -12.93 -1.41
C THR A 26 -3.04 -11.42 -1.50
N ASN A 27 -4.14 -10.67 -1.63
CA ASN A 27 -4.20 -9.21 -1.66
C ASN A 27 -3.42 -8.55 -2.81
N ILE A 28 -3.14 -9.28 -3.90
CA ILE A 28 -2.43 -8.73 -5.06
C ILE A 28 -3.28 -7.69 -5.80
N ASP A 29 -4.57 -7.96 -6.00
CA ASP A 29 -5.48 -7.05 -6.71
C ASP A 29 -5.60 -5.68 -6.03
N ALA A 30 -5.67 -5.68 -4.69
CA ALA A 30 -5.72 -4.45 -3.90
C ALA A 30 -4.47 -3.56 -4.10
N ILE A 31 -3.30 -4.18 -4.28
CA ILE A 31 -2.07 -3.43 -4.59
C ILE A 31 -2.11 -2.90 -6.02
N ILE A 32 -2.52 -3.73 -6.99
CA ILE A 32 -2.62 -3.31 -8.40
C ILE A 32 -3.55 -2.10 -8.52
N ASP A 33 -4.74 -2.16 -7.90
CA ASP A 33 -5.70 -1.05 -7.90
C ASP A 33 -5.11 0.22 -7.28
N TRP A 34 -4.38 0.10 -6.16
CA TRP A 34 -3.76 1.25 -5.53
C TRP A 34 -2.67 1.86 -6.42
N LEU A 35 -1.83 1.02 -7.04
CA LEU A 35 -0.78 1.46 -7.96
C LEU A 35 -1.35 2.15 -9.20
N VAL A 36 -2.41 1.61 -9.80
CA VAL A 36 -3.06 2.23 -10.96
C VAL A 36 -3.65 3.60 -10.59
N LYS A 37 -4.37 3.69 -9.46
CA LYS A 37 -4.95 4.96 -8.99
C LYS A 37 -3.92 6.04 -8.72
N HIS A 38 -2.72 5.66 -8.25
CA HIS A 38 -1.64 6.59 -7.92
C HIS A 38 -0.61 6.74 -9.04
N SER A 39 -0.76 5.99 -10.14
CA SER A 39 0.01 6.22 -11.35
C SER A 39 -0.46 7.55 -11.97
N ARG A 40 0.48 8.46 -12.24
CA ARG A 40 0.14 9.66 -13.02
C ARG A 40 -0.11 9.21 -14.44
N THR A 41 -1.37 9.21 -14.88
CA THR A 41 -1.70 9.13 -16.30
C THR A 41 -1.00 10.30 -16.99
N THR A 42 0.03 10.00 -17.76
CA THR A 42 0.69 10.99 -18.64
C THR A 42 -0.17 11.16 -19.88
#